data_AF-A0A0D0D2R2-F1
#
_entry.id   AF-A0A0D0D2R2-F1
#
_cell.length_a   1.000
_cell.length_b   1.000
_cell.length_c   1.000
_cell.angle_alpha   90.00
_cell.angle_beta   90.00
_cell.angle_gamma   90.00
#
_symmetry.space_group_name_H-M   'P 1'
#
loop_
_entity.id
_entity.type
_entity.pdbx_description
1 polymer ?
#
loop_
_entity_poly.entity_id
_entity_poly.type
_entity_poly.pdbx_seq_one_letter_code
_entity_poly.pdbx_strand_id
1 'polypeptide(L)' 'YATRSHQFIDAYQKGLDGKQAVWAARKYHGHRVLPETILHEFDEAQTKLTKQTS' A
#
# COMPACT_ATOMS: atom_id res chain seq x y z
N TYR A 1 -3.24 -9.72 17.99
CA TYR A 1 -2.15 -8.73 18.00
C TYR A 1 -1.00 -9.01 17.01
N ALA A 2 -1.18 -9.83 15.95
CA ALA A 2 -0.11 -10.10 14.97
C ALA A 2 -0.46 -9.67 13.52
N THR A 3 -1.68 -9.21 13.27
CA THR A 3 -2.18 -8.98 11.91
C THR A 3 -1.55 -7.77 11.21
N ARG A 4 -1.20 -6.72 11.97
CA ARG A 4 -0.55 -5.51 11.42
C ARG A 4 0.84 -5.82 10.87
N SER A 5 1.65 -6.59 11.60
CA SER A 5 3.01 -6.91 11.19
C SER A 5 3.04 -7.72 9.88
N HIS A 6 2.07 -8.62 9.69
CA HIS A 6 1.94 -9.40 8.45
C HIS A 6 1.67 -8.54 7.23
N GLN A 7 0.91 -7.45 7.35
CA GLN A 7 0.64 -6.55 6.23
C GLN A 7 1.90 -5.81 5.77
N PHE A 8 2.78 -5.44 6.72
CA PHE A 8 4.07 -4.83 6.38
C PHE A 8 5.04 -5.86 5.77
N ILE A 9 5.08 -7.09 6.31
CA ILE A 9 5.92 -8.16 5.76
C ILE A 9 5.48 -8.52 4.34
N ASP A 10 4.17 -8.66 4.08
CA ASP A 10 3.62 -8.90 2.73
C ASP A 10 3.94 -7.75 1.78
N ALA A 11 3.92 -6.50 2.26
CA ALA A 11 4.32 -5.35 1.47
C ALA A 11 5.81 -5.40 1.09
N TYR A 12 6.70 -5.68 2.05
CA TYR A 12 8.13 -5.80 1.77
C TYR A 12 8.46 -6.98 0.86
N GLN A 13 7.77 -8.13 1.02
CA GLN A 13 7.93 -9.28 0.13
C GLN A 13 7.54 -8.96 -1.33
N LYS A 14 6.60 -8.03 -1.52
CA LYS A 14 6.16 -7.53 -2.83
C LYS A 14 7.01 -6.36 -3.36
N GLY A 15 8.08 -5.98 -2.64
CA GLY A 15 8.98 -4.90 -3.05
C GLY A 15 8.44 -3.49 -2.79
N LEU A 16 7.45 -3.32 -1.90
CA LEU A 16 6.93 -2.00 -1.55
C LEU A 16 7.92 -1.24 -0.66
N ASP A 17 8.09 0.05 -0.98
CA ASP A 17 8.82 1.01 -0.15
C ASP A 17 8.03 1.35 1.14
N GLY A 18 8.70 1.88 2.16
CA GLY A 18 8.07 2.23 3.44
C GLY A 18 6.86 3.17 3.30
N LYS A 19 6.90 4.14 2.39
CA LYS A 19 5.74 5.02 2.12
C LYS A 19 4.57 4.27 1.49
N GLN A 20 4.88 3.33 0.58
CA GLN A 20 3.88 2.49 -0.09
C GLN A 20 3.25 1.50 0.90
N ALA A 21 4.05 0.89 1.77
CA ALA A 21 3.59 -0.05 2.79
C ALA A 21 2.65 0.62 3.81
N VAL A 22 2.94 1.85 4.22
CA VAL A 22 2.06 2.62 5.11
C VAL A 22 0.73 2.95 4.42
N TRP A 23 0.77 3.36 3.14
CA TRP A 23 -0.45 3.60 2.36
C TRP A 23 -1.27 2.32 2.18
N ALA A 24 -0.61 1.21 1.85
CA ALA A 24 -1.21 -0.10 1.68
C ALA A 24 -1.91 -0.58 2.96
N ALA A 25 -1.21 -0.53 4.11
CA ALA A 25 -1.78 -0.91 5.40
C ALA A 25 -3.00 -0.05 5.79
N ARG A 26 -3.02 1.22 5.37
CA ARG A 26 -4.13 2.15 5.64
C ARG A 26 -5.32 1.94 4.70
N LYS A 27 -5.08 1.65 3.42
CA LYS A 27 -6.13 1.40 2.43
C LYS A 27 -6.77 0.04 2.59
N TYR A 28 -5.97 -0.98 2.90
CA TYR A 28 -6.39 -2.37 3.05
C TYR A 28 -6.61 -2.77 4.52
N HIS A 29 -7.01 -1.83 5.38
CA HIS A 29 -7.23 -2.04 6.80
C HIS A 29 -8.46 -2.95 7.04
N GLY A 30 -8.26 -4.26 6.88
CA GLY A 30 -9.32 -5.28 6.95
C GLY A 30 -9.07 -6.46 6.00
N HIS A 31 -8.31 -6.23 4.92
CA HIS A 31 -7.86 -7.29 4.03
C HIS A 31 -6.58 -7.94 4.60
N ARG A 32 -6.60 -9.27 4.67
CA ARG A 32 -5.45 -10.07 5.15
C ARG A 32 -4.35 -10.24 4.10
N VAL A 33 -4.65 -9.97 2.83
CA VAL A 33 -3.74 -10.17 1.70
C VAL A 33 -3.76 -8.93 0.83
N LEU A 34 -2.58 -8.37 0.54
CA LEU A 34 -2.46 -7.27 -0.42
C LEU A 34 -2.61 -7.83 -1.84
N PRO A 35 -3.43 -7.22 -2.71
CA PRO A 35 -3.49 -7.64 -4.11
C PRO A 35 -2.17 -7.32 -4.83
N GLU A 36 -1.80 -8.09 -5.86
CA GLU A 36 -0.60 -7.81 -6.68
C GLU A 36 -0.69 -6.47 -7.42
N THR A 37 -1.91 -5.97 -7.65
CA THR A 37 -2.18 -4.66 -8.28
C THR A 37 -1.89 -3.47 -7.36
N ILE A 38 -1.44 -3.69 -6.12
CA ILE A 38 -1.28 -2.63 -5.13
C ILE A 38 -0.28 -1.55 -5.53
N LEU A 39 0.77 -1.92 -6.27
CA LEU A 39 1.75 -0.97 -6.81
C LEU A 39 1.12 -0.05 -7.85
N HIS A 40 0.29 -0.62 -8.74
CA HIS A 40 -0.44 0.14 -9.76
C HIS A 40 -1.46 1.09 -9.12
N GLU A 41 -2.22 0.60 -8.13
CA GLU A 41 -3.17 1.46 -7.42
C GLU A 41 -2.49 2.56 -6.60
N PHE A 42 -1.30 2.29 -6.07
CA PHE A 42 -0.51 3.29 -5.37
C PHE A 42 -0.06 4.38 -6.34
N ASP A 43 0.46 4.01 -7.51
CA ASP A 43 0.89 4.95 -8.54
C ASP A 43 -0.28 5.82 -9.05
N GLU A 44 -1.44 5.22 -9.29
CA GLU A 44 -2.66 5.95 -9.61
C GLU A 44 -3.08 6.92 -8.48
N ALA A 45 -2.94 6.51 -7.22
CA ALA A 45 -3.27 7.37 -6.09
C ALA A 45 -2.28 8.55 -5.96
N GLN A 46 -1.00 8.33 -6.22
CA GLN A 46 0.02 9.39 -6.24
C GLN A 46 -0.18 10.34 -7.41
N THR A 47 -0.44 9.84 -8.61
CA THR A 47 -0.68 10.68 -9.79
C THR A 47 -1.95 11.52 -9.66
N LYS A 48 -2.98 11.04 -8.96
CA LYS A 48 -4.16 11.86 -8.60
C LYS A 48 -3.81 12.99 -7.62
N LEU A 49 -2.96 12.70 -6.64
CA LEU A 49 -2.53 13.70 -5.65
C LEU A 49 -1.70 14.81 -6.31
N THR A 50 -0.78 14.48 -7.22
CA THR A 50 0.07 15.47 -7.91
C THR A 50 -0.72 16.34 -8.88
N LYS A 51 -1.73 15.79 -9.56
CA LYS A 51 -2.61 16.53 -10.48
C LYS A 51 -3.57 17.50 -9.78
N GLN A 52 -3.84 17.31 -8.49
CA GLN A 52 -4.73 18.19 -7.72
C GLN A 52 -4.00 19.42 -7.13
N THR A 53 -2.67 19.43 -7.17
CA THR A 53 -1.81 20.53 -6.67
C THR A 53 -1.22 21.44 -7.76
N SER A 54 -1.64 21.28 -9.03
CA SER A 54 -1.27 22.18 -10.14
C SER A 54 -2.41 23.13 -10.50
#